data_AF-A0A6J7J3U5-F1
#
_entry.id   AF-A0A6J7J3U5-F1
#
_cell.length_a   1.000
_cell.length_b   1.000
_cell.length_c   1.000
_cell.angle_alpha   90.00
_cell.angle_beta   90.00
_cell.angle_gamma   90.00
#
_symmetry.space_group_name_H-M   'P 1'
#
loop_
_entity.id
_entity.type
_entity.pdbx_description
1 polymer ?
#
loop_
_entity_poly.entity_id
_entity_poly.type
_entity_poly.pdbx_seq_one_letter_code
_entity_poly.pdbx_strand_id
1 'polypeptide(L)'
;MVFPAVIFLAISPSTHLWAAAMPTDLAIALGGLALVGKGIRPQVRTFLLLLAVADDFFSLLVFGAIYGSKLHLADSLSTLGAALLGFTLGQIKIIQPARLIQVLNPLTTFFIVPVYVIYQVRSGFSTEITNGTTLGFLAARVVGKVLGIALFIWIAHRMQWIDDRKGVTLAEAIGVGVLAGAAMTVSLVIGEIAAQSPGEMDQLRSGVFLSAIISVILGSVWLRLRGRVHASE
;
A
#
# COMPACT_ATOMS: atom_id res chain seq x y z
N MET A 1 5.28 -7.90 0.48
CA MET A 1 4.53 -8.64 1.51
C MET A 1 5.40 -9.30 2.59
N VAL A 2 6.22 -10.31 2.26
CA VAL A 2 6.97 -11.09 3.27
C VAL A 2 7.95 -10.24 4.08
N PHE A 3 8.78 -9.43 3.40
CA PHE A 3 9.78 -8.59 4.07
C PHE A 3 9.18 -7.62 5.10
N PRO A 4 8.13 -6.83 4.78
CA PRO A 4 7.45 -6.01 5.78
C PRO A 4 6.97 -6.81 7.00
N ALA A 5 6.32 -7.96 6.79
CA ALA A 5 5.83 -8.79 7.90
C ALA A 5 6.96 -9.29 8.80
N VAL A 6 8.05 -9.78 8.21
CA VAL A 6 9.21 -10.28 8.95
C VAL A 6 9.91 -9.16 9.73
N ILE A 7 10.12 -7.99 9.12
CA ILE A 7 10.73 -6.84 9.79
C ILE A 7 9.85 -6.35 10.95
N PHE A 8 8.53 -6.29 10.74
CA PHE A 8 7.61 -5.91 11.79
C PHE A 8 7.69 -6.88 12.98
N LEU A 9 7.60 -8.18 12.72
CA LEU A 9 7.69 -9.21 13.76
C LEU A 9 9.03 -9.20 14.49
N ALA A 10 10.12 -8.86 13.81
CA ALA A 10 11.43 -8.75 14.44
C ALA A 10 11.52 -7.57 15.43
N ILE A 11 10.83 -6.47 15.14
CA ILE A 11 10.85 -5.25 15.98
C ILE A 11 9.79 -5.31 17.08
N SER A 12 8.61 -5.87 16.77
CA SER A 12 7.46 -5.94 17.66
C SER A 12 6.87 -7.35 17.71
N PRO A 13 7.59 -8.33 18.27
CA PRO A 13 7.17 -9.74 18.27
C PRO A 13 5.93 -9.99 19.13
N SER A 14 5.64 -9.12 20.10
CA SER A 14 4.52 -9.25 21.02
C SER A 14 3.18 -8.83 20.43
N THR A 15 3.16 -8.09 19.32
CA THR A 15 1.90 -7.58 18.74
C THR A 15 1.44 -8.44 17.57
N HIS A 16 0.14 -8.67 17.49
CA HIS A 16 -0.49 -9.42 16.41
C HIS A 16 -0.85 -8.52 15.21
N LEU A 17 -0.16 -7.40 15.03
CA LEU A 17 -0.49 -6.37 14.05
C LEU A 17 0.33 -6.47 12.75
N TRP A 18 1.18 -7.49 12.62
CA TRP A 18 2.10 -7.65 11.50
C TRP A 18 1.41 -7.69 10.13
N ALA A 19 0.17 -8.18 10.05
CA ALA A 19 -0.60 -8.21 8.82
C ALA A 19 -0.91 -6.80 8.29
N ALA A 20 -1.03 -5.80 9.16
CA ALA A 20 -1.25 -4.41 8.76
C ALA A 20 0.01 -3.77 8.14
N ALA A 21 1.20 -4.37 8.29
CA ALA A 21 2.43 -3.84 7.71
C ALA A 21 2.57 -4.19 6.21
N MET A 22 1.75 -5.12 5.71
CA MET A 22 1.87 -5.68 4.37
C MET A 22 1.23 -4.83 3.26
N PRO A 23 -0.01 -4.32 3.39
CA PRO A 23 -0.74 -3.68 2.28
C PRO A 23 -0.10 -2.39 1.78
N THR A 24 -0.50 -1.93 0.59
CA THR A 24 -0.04 -0.67 -0.02
C THR A 24 -1.24 0.19 -0.37
N ASP A 25 -1.26 1.46 0.00
CA ASP A 25 -2.35 2.35 -0.42
C ASP A 25 -2.05 2.91 -1.81
N LEU A 26 -2.72 2.35 -2.82
CA LEU A 26 -2.56 2.75 -4.21
C LEU A 26 -2.81 4.25 -4.41
N ALA A 27 -3.80 4.84 -3.73
CA ALA A 27 -4.15 6.25 -3.93
C ALA A 27 -3.01 7.16 -3.48
N ILE A 28 -2.40 6.87 -2.33
CA ILE A 28 -1.27 7.64 -1.80
C ILE A 28 -0.01 7.40 -2.63
N ALA A 29 0.27 6.15 -3.00
CA ALA A 29 1.44 5.81 -3.81
C ALA A 29 1.39 6.47 -5.20
N LEU A 30 0.22 6.46 -5.85
CA LEU A 30 -0.01 7.18 -7.10
C LEU A 30 0.01 8.70 -6.91
N GLY A 31 -0.48 9.21 -5.77
CA GLY A 31 -0.36 10.61 -5.40
C GLY A 31 1.10 11.06 -5.35
N GLY A 32 1.97 10.28 -4.70
CA GLY A 32 3.42 10.51 -4.71
C GLY A 32 4.02 10.44 -6.12
N LEU A 33 3.62 9.44 -6.92
CA LEU A 33 4.06 9.34 -8.30
C LEU A 33 3.61 10.55 -9.16
N ALA A 34 2.42 11.08 -8.91
CA ALA A 34 1.89 12.26 -9.57
C ALA A 34 2.70 13.52 -9.22
N LEU A 35 3.24 13.62 -7.99
CA LEU A 35 4.18 14.68 -7.62
C LEU A 35 5.43 14.62 -8.52
N VAL A 36 5.93 13.45 -8.90
CA VAL A 36 7.12 13.36 -9.76
C VAL A 36 6.89 13.98 -11.14
N GLY A 37 5.68 13.91 -11.66
CA GLY A 37 5.28 14.54 -12.92
C GLY A 37 5.60 13.70 -14.16
N LYS A 38 5.82 14.37 -15.30
CA LYS A 38 5.90 13.74 -16.63
C LYS A 38 7.21 12.98 -16.87
N GLY A 39 8.28 13.25 -16.12
CA GLY A 39 9.62 12.69 -16.34
C GLY A 39 9.82 11.21 -15.97
N ILE A 40 8.75 10.49 -15.62
CA ILE A 40 8.82 9.05 -15.32
C ILE A 40 8.43 8.22 -16.55
N ARG A 41 9.21 7.16 -16.79
CA ARG A 41 8.95 6.13 -17.80
C ARG A 41 7.56 5.47 -17.57
N PRO A 42 6.70 5.35 -18.59
CA PRO A 42 5.36 4.74 -18.44
C PRO A 42 5.37 3.38 -17.74
N GLN A 43 6.44 2.60 -17.95
CA GLN A 43 6.65 1.27 -17.36
C GLN A 43 6.66 1.30 -15.83
N VAL A 44 7.21 2.34 -15.21
CA VAL A 44 7.23 2.51 -13.75
C VAL A 44 5.82 2.76 -13.21
N ARG A 45 5.00 3.53 -13.94
CA ARG A 45 3.59 3.78 -13.57
C ARG A 45 2.80 2.49 -13.63
N THR A 46 2.91 1.75 -14.73
CA THR A 46 2.23 0.46 -14.91
C THR A 46 2.70 -0.56 -13.87
N PHE A 47 4.01 -0.60 -13.58
CA PHE A 47 4.55 -1.49 -12.56
C PHE A 47 4.02 -1.19 -11.16
N LEU A 48 4.01 0.09 -10.73
CA LEU A 48 3.45 0.45 -9.42
C LEU A 48 1.96 0.10 -9.33
N LEU A 49 1.18 0.36 -10.40
CA LEU A 49 -0.23 -0.01 -10.46
C LEU A 49 -0.44 -1.51 -10.27
N LEU A 50 0.28 -2.34 -11.04
CA LEU A 50 0.18 -3.80 -10.96
C LEU A 50 0.63 -4.32 -9.60
N LEU A 51 1.74 -3.80 -9.08
CA LEU A 51 2.28 -4.17 -7.78
C LEU A 51 1.27 -3.89 -6.66
N ALA A 52 0.66 -2.70 -6.63
CA ALA A 52 -0.30 -2.33 -5.61
C ALA A 52 -1.55 -3.21 -5.65
N VAL A 53 -2.09 -3.47 -6.84
CA VAL A 53 -3.26 -4.37 -6.99
C VAL A 53 -2.93 -5.79 -6.52
N ALA A 54 -1.77 -6.33 -6.89
CA ALA A 54 -1.35 -7.65 -6.46
C ALA A 54 -1.15 -7.71 -4.94
N ASP A 55 -0.44 -6.73 -4.37
CA ASP A 55 -0.14 -6.67 -2.94
C ASP A 55 -1.41 -6.49 -2.09
N ASP A 56 -2.41 -5.73 -2.55
CA ASP A 56 -3.71 -5.62 -1.89
C ASP A 56 -4.51 -6.91 -1.96
N PHE A 57 -4.59 -7.54 -3.13
CA PHE A 57 -5.29 -8.82 -3.30
C PHE A 57 -4.72 -9.90 -2.37
N PHE A 58 -3.40 -10.08 -2.38
CA PHE A 58 -2.76 -11.06 -1.51
C PHE A 58 -2.85 -10.66 -0.03
N SER A 59 -2.84 -9.36 0.30
CA SER A 59 -3.02 -8.90 1.69
C SER A 59 -4.38 -9.31 2.22
N LEU A 60 -5.43 -9.14 1.42
CA LEU A 60 -6.79 -9.56 1.80
C LEU A 60 -6.91 -11.07 1.95
N LEU A 61 -6.24 -11.86 1.11
CA LEU A 61 -6.21 -13.32 1.26
C LEU A 61 -5.54 -13.74 2.57
N VAL A 62 -4.36 -13.19 2.86
CA VAL A 62 -3.63 -13.47 4.12
C VAL A 62 -4.45 -13.01 5.33
N PHE A 63 -5.04 -11.82 5.25
CA PHE A 63 -5.89 -11.28 6.29
C PHE A 63 -7.10 -12.17 6.57
N GLY A 64 -7.84 -12.57 5.53
CA GLY A 64 -9.01 -13.44 5.65
C GLY A 64 -8.66 -14.82 6.21
N ALA A 65 -7.52 -15.38 5.83
CA ALA A 65 -7.07 -16.69 6.33
C ALA A 65 -6.74 -16.67 7.83
N ILE A 66 -6.25 -15.55 8.36
CA ILE A 66 -5.71 -15.46 9.72
C ILE A 66 -6.70 -14.83 10.71
N TYR A 67 -7.37 -13.77 10.29
CA TYR A 67 -8.31 -13.01 11.12
C TYR A 67 -9.77 -13.34 10.79
N GLY A 68 -10.03 -14.30 9.90
CA GLY A 68 -11.37 -14.70 9.49
C GLY A 68 -12.31 -15.06 10.65
N SER A 69 -11.78 -15.57 11.77
CA SER A 69 -12.56 -15.89 12.98
C SER A 69 -12.94 -14.67 13.82
N LYS A 70 -12.25 -13.54 13.67
CA LYS A 70 -12.56 -12.26 14.35
C LYS A 70 -13.50 -11.38 13.56
N LEU A 71 -13.89 -11.82 12.36
CA LEU A 71 -14.77 -11.07 11.49
C LEU A 71 -16.21 -11.14 12.00
N HIS A 72 -16.77 -9.98 12.36
CA HIS A 72 -18.21 -9.88 12.56
C HIS A 72 -18.93 -10.17 11.24
N LEU A 73 -19.90 -11.08 11.28
CA LEU A 73 -20.64 -11.54 10.09
C LEU A 73 -21.25 -10.37 9.32
N ALA A 74 -21.75 -9.35 10.02
CA ALA A 74 -22.38 -8.18 9.40
C ALA A 74 -21.38 -7.33 8.58
N ASP A 75 -20.23 -6.98 9.16
CA ASP A 75 -19.22 -6.13 8.50
C ASP A 75 -18.59 -6.85 7.29
N SER A 76 -18.37 -8.16 7.44
CA SER A 76 -17.85 -8.98 6.35
C SER A 76 -18.86 -9.18 5.23
N LEU A 77 -20.14 -9.39 5.55
CA LEU A 77 -21.20 -9.45 4.54
C LEU A 77 -21.30 -8.14 3.76
N SER A 78 -21.14 -7.00 4.44
CA SER A 78 -21.24 -5.69 3.79
C SER A 78 -20.10 -5.48 2.78
N THR A 79 -18.86 -5.82 3.17
CA THR A 79 -17.67 -5.65 2.32
C THR A 79 -17.67 -6.63 1.15
N LEU A 80 -17.95 -7.92 1.43
CA LEU A 80 -18.07 -8.94 0.39
C LEU A 80 -19.27 -8.67 -0.51
N GLY A 81 -20.38 -8.19 0.06
CA GLY A 81 -21.58 -7.79 -0.67
C GLY A 81 -21.29 -6.64 -1.63
N ALA A 82 -20.58 -5.61 -1.18
CA ALA A 82 -20.16 -4.50 -2.06
C ALA A 82 -19.24 -4.99 -3.20
N ALA A 83 -18.29 -5.86 -2.91
CA ALA A 83 -17.40 -6.44 -3.92
C ALA A 83 -18.17 -7.31 -4.94
N LEU A 84 -19.09 -8.16 -4.47
CA LEU A 84 -19.96 -8.99 -5.31
C LEU A 84 -20.92 -8.14 -6.13
N LEU A 85 -21.45 -7.05 -5.58
CA LEU A 85 -22.27 -6.10 -6.32
C LEU A 85 -21.45 -5.43 -7.42
N GLY A 86 -20.23 -4.96 -7.12
CA GLY A 86 -19.32 -4.41 -8.13
C GLY A 86 -19.01 -5.42 -9.24
N PHE A 87 -18.74 -6.68 -8.88
CA PHE A 87 -18.51 -7.76 -9.82
C PHE A 87 -19.73 -8.05 -10.69
N THR A 88 -20.90 -8.25 -10.09
CA THR A 88 -22.14 -8.56 -10.82
C THR A 88 -22.58 -7.42 -11.72
N LEU A 89 -22.51 -6.16 -11.25
CA LEU A 89 -22.74 -4.97 -12.09
C LEU A 89 -21.78 -4.91 -13.29
N GLY A 90 -20.52 -5.32 -13.10
CA GLY A 90 -19.54 -5.41 -14.18
C GLY A 90 -19.83 -6.51 -15.22
N GLN A 91 -20.64 -7.51 -14.89
CA GLN A 91 -21.06 -8.58 -15.82
C GLN A 91 -22.32 -8.23 -16.62
N ILE A 92 -23.06 -7.18 -16.23
CA ILE A 92 -24.28 -6.77 -16.93
C ILE A 92 -23.90 -6.12 -18.26
N LYS A 93 -24.26 -6.73 -19.40
CA LYS A 93 -23.92 -6.25 -20.75
C LYS A 93 -24.29 -4.80 -21.05
N ILE A 94 -25.31 -4.26 -20.38
CA ILE A 94 -25.78 -2.87 -20.52
C ILE A 94 -24.84 -1.89 -19.80
N ILE A 95 -24.22 -2.32 -18.70
CA ILE A 95 -23.30 -1.51 -17.91
C ILE A 95 -21.91 -1.68 -18.49
N GLN A 96 -21.35 -0.60 -19.03
CA GLN A 96 -19.94 -0.60 -19.43
C GLN A 96 -19.08 -0.46 -18.17
N PRO A 97 -18.31 -1.48 -17.76
CA PRO A 97 -17.53 -1.42 -16.51
C PRO A 97 -16.55 -0.23 -16.53
N ALA A 98 -16.05 0.11 -17.72
CA ALA A 98 -15.20 1.29 -17.93
C ALA A 98 -15.87 2.60 -17.50
N ARG A 99 -17.15 2.82 -17.83
CA ARG A 99 -17.88 4.03 -17.42
C ARG A 99 -18.13 4.07 -15.92
N LEU A 100 -18.48 2.92 -15.33
CA LEU A 100 -18.69 2.82 -13.89
C LEU A 100 -17.40 3.15 -13.12
N ILE A 101 -16.27 2.58 -13.54
CA ILE A 101 -14.95 2.87 -12.96
C ILE A 101 -14.60 4.35 -13.15
N GLN A 102 -14.87 4.95 -14.31
CA GLN A 102 -14.60 6.38 -14.54
C GLN A 102 -15.39 7.32 -13.61
N VAL A 103 -16.58 6.94 -13.17
CA VAL A 103 -17.38 7.72 -12.22
C VAL A 103 -16.98 7.43 -10.77
N LEU A 104 -16.78 6.15 -10.43
CA LEU A 104 -16.46 5.74 -9.06
C LEU A 104 -15.02 6.10 -8.64
N ASN A 105 -14.06 6.03 -9.56
CA ASN A 105 -12.66 6.31 -9.27
C ASN A 105 -12.43 7.73 -8.71
N PRO A 106 -12.90 8.82 -9.34
CA PRO A 106 -12.73 10.16 -8.79
C PRO A 106 -13.50 10.35 -7.48
N LEU A 107 -14.70 9.79 -7.32
CA LEU A 107 -15.44 9.85 -6.06
C LEU A 107 -14.67 9.16 -4.93
N THR A 108 -14.12 7.98 -5.19
CA THR A 108 -13.35 7.23 -4.20
C THR A 108 -12.08 7.97 -3.84
N THR A 109 -11.33 8.43 -4.85
CA THR A 109 -10.02 9.07 -4.68
C THR A 109 -10.11 10.45 -4.05
N PHE A 110 -11.10 11.27 -4.43
CA PHE A 110 -11.19 12.67 -3.99
C PHE A 110 -12.19 12.91 -2.86
N PHE A 111 -13.08 11.95 -2.56
CA PHE A 111 -14.07 12.11 -1.50
C PHE A 111 -13.95 11.02 -0.42
N ILE A 112 -14.12 9.74 -0.79
CA ILE A 112 -14.19 8.65 0.20
C ILE A 112 -12.87 8.50 0.97
N VAL A 113 -11.73 8.40 0.26
CA VAL A 113 -10.41 8.21 0.89
C VAL A 113 -10.03 9.40 1.78
N PRO A 114 -10.12 10.67 1.33
CA PRO A 114 -9.85 11.81 2.20
C PRO A 114 -10.73 11.86 3.46
N VAL A 115 -12.04 11.59 3.33
CA VAL A 115 -12.95 11.56 4.49
C VAL A 115 -12.55 10.46 5.47
N TYR A 116 -12.21 9.27 4.98
CA TYR A 116 -11.73 8.17 5.82
C TYR A 116 -10.44 8.53 6.55
N VAL A 117 -9.48 9.13 5.84
CA VAL A 117 -8.21 9.57 6.44
C VAL A 117 -8.46 10.63 7.51
N ILE A 118 -9.32 11.62 7.27
CA ILE A 118 -9.67 12.65 8.25
C ILE A 118 -10.32 12.02 9.50
N TYR A 119 -11.23 11.07 9.31
CA TYR A 119 -11.85 10.35 10.41
C TYR A 119 -10.80 9.65 11.29
N GLN A 120 -9.81 9.00 10.66
CA GLN A 120 -8.75 8.28 11.38
C GLN A 120 -7.69 9.19 12.00
N VAL A 121 -7.38 10.32 11.38
CA VAL A 121 -6.50 11.33 11.99
C VAL A 121 -7.17 11.95 13.23
N ARG A 122 -8.49 12.11 13.22
CA ARG A 122 -9.27 12.64 14.34
C ARG A 122 -9.39 11.66 15.51
N SER A 123 -9.32 10.35 15.26
CA SER A 123 -9.48 9.33 16.30
C SER A 123 -8.27 9.19 17.24
N GLY A 124 -7.15 9.83 16.91
CA GLY A 124 -6.00 9.98 17.80
C GLY A 124 -4.74 9.29 17.29
N PHE A 125 -3.61 9.70 17.86
CA PHE A 125 -2.29 9.13 17.62
C PHE A 125 -1.63 8.79 18.95
N SER A 126 -0.67 7.87 18.92
CA SER A 126 0.13 7.56 20.09
C SER A 126 0.98 8.77 20.46
N THR A 127 1.02 9.12 21.75
CA THR A 127 1.94 10.13 22.29
C THR A 127 3.40 9.67 22.21
N GLU A 128 3.63 8.35 22.21
CA GLU A 128 4.96 7.73 22.14
C GLU A 128 5.31 7.28 20.72
N ILE A 129 5.88 8.20 19.94
CA ILE A 129 6.31 7.91 18.56
C ILE A 129 7.48 6.90 18.51
N THR A 130 8.29 6.83 19.57
CA THR A 130 9.45 5.94 19.70
C THR A 130 9.09 4.52 20.15
N ASN A 131 7.80 4.20 20.28
CA ASN A 131 7.36 2.86 20.63
C ASN A 131 7.78 1.84 19.56
N GLY A 132 8.13 0.63 20.00
CA GLY A 132 8.52 -0.48 19.12
C GLY A 132 7.50 -0.75 18.02
N THR A 133 6.20 -0.70 18.31
CA THR A 133 5.13 -0.94 17.31
C THR A 133 5.13 0.14 16.22
N THR A 134 5.21 1.41 16.61
CA THR A 134 5.23 2.57 15.70
C THR A 134 6.47 2.53 14.79
N LEU A 135 7.65 2.32 15.38
CA LEU A 135 8.90 2.17 14.64
C LEU A 135 8.91 0.89 13.79
N GLY A 136 8.29 -0.17 14.28
CA GLY A 136 8.10 -1.44 13.59
C GLY A 136 7.34 -1.23 12.29
N PHE A 137 6.21 -0.53 12.32
CA PHE A 137 5.48 -0.16 11.11
C PHE A 137 6.30 0.72 10.17
N LEU A 138 6.98 1.75 10.71
CA LEU A 138 7.80 2.63 9.91
C LEU A 138 8.90 1.87 9.15
N ALA A 139 9.68 1.05 9.86
CA ALA A 139 10.78 0.28 9.30
C ALA A 139 10.28 -0.84 8.36
N ALA A 140 9.26 -1.60 8.78
CA ALA A 140 8.67 -2.66 7.97
C ALA A 140 8.19 -2.15 6.61
N ARG A 141 7.59 -0.97 6.59
CA ARG A 141 7.01 -0.41 5.36
C ARG A 141 8.06 0.27 4.51
N VAL A 142 8.83 1.21 5.05
CA VAL A 142 9.82 1.97 4.27
C VAL A 142 10.97 1.08 3.81
N VAL A 143 11.49 0.21 4.67
CA VAL A 143 12.63 -0.66 4.35
C VAL A 143 12.16 -1.97 3.75
N GLY A 144 11.15 -2.62 4.35
CA GLY A 144 10.70 -3.94 3.90
C GLY A 144 10.12 -3.95 2.50
N LYS A 145 9.40 -2.89 2.08
CA LYS A 145 8.90 -2.79 0.71
C LYS A 145 10.04 -2.63 -0.28
N VAL A 146 11.00 -1.75 0.02
CA VAL A 146 12.19 -1.55 -0.82
C VAL A 146 12.96 -2.84 -0.99
N LEU A 147 13.28 -3.54 0.11
CA LEU A 147 14.01 -4.80 0.06
C LEU A 147 13.27 -5.87 -0.74
N GLY A 148 11.98 -6.06 -0.50
CA GLY A 148 11.19 -7.06 -1.20
C GLY A 148 11.09 -6.80 -2.70
N ILE A 149 10.82 -5.55 -3.09
CA ILE A 149 10.62 -5.16 -4.49
C ILE A 149 11.96 -5.13 -5.23
N ALA A 150 13.00 -4.57 -4.62
CA ALA A 150 14.34 -4.54 -5.21
C ALA A 150 14.89 -5.97 -5.40
N LEU A 151 14.71 -6.85 -4.41
CA LEU A 151 15.12 -8.25 -4.53
C LEU A 151 14.35 -8.95 -5.65
N PHE A 152 13.03 -8.79 -5.72
CA PHE A 152 12.23 -9.39 -6.78
C PHE A 152 12.70 -8.94 -8.17
N ILE A 153 12.92 -7.64 -8.35
CA ILE A 153 13.40 -7.09 -9.62
C ILE A 153 14.82 -7.59 -9.94
N TRP A 154 15.70 -7.64 -8.95
CA TRP A 154 17.06 -8.19 -9.13
C TRP A 154 17.02 -9.65 -9.58
N ILE A 155 16.21 -10.50 -8.94
CA ILE A 155 16.02 -11.90 -9.34
C ILE A 155 15.44 -11.96 -10.76
N ALA A 156 14.44 -11.14 -11.07
CA ALA A 156 13.79 -11.15 -12.38
C ALA A 156 14.75 -10.77 -13.52
N HIS A 157 15.68 -9.83 -13.29
CA HIS A 157 16.75 -9.52 -14.25
C HIS A 157 17.75 -10.67 -14.34
N ARG A 158 18.15 -11.26 -13.20
CA ARG A 158 19.09 -12.38 -13.16
C ARG A 158 18.57 -13.61 -13.92
N MET A 159 17.26 -13.84 -13.87
CA MET A 159 16.57 -14.94 -14.56
C MET A 159 16.12 -14.58 -15.98
N GLN A 160 16.43 -13.37 -16.47
CA GLN A 160 16.04 -12.85 -17.78
C GLN A 160 14.52 -12.87 -18.05
N TRP A 161 13.71 -12.72 -17.00
CA TRP A 161 12.25 -12.60 -17.12
C TRP A 161 11.80 -11.21 -17.58
N ILE A 162 12.69 -10.22 -17.47
CA ILE A 162 12.46 -8.83 -17.82
C ILE A 162 13.55 -8.41 -18.81
N ASP A 163 13.14 -7.79 -19.91
CA ASP A 163 14.06 -7.16 -20.88
C ASP A 163 14.63 -5.88 -20.27
N ASP A 164 15.96 -5.79 -20.12
CA ASP A 164 16.66 -4.66 -19.51
C ASP A 164 16.32 -3.30 -20.14
N ARG A 165 15.94 -3.26 -21.44
CA ARG A 165 15.60 -2.01 -22.14
C ARG A 165 14.16 -1.58 -21.94
N LYS A 166 13.26 -2.53 -21.67
CA LYS A 166 11.81 -2.29 -21.54
C LYS A 166 11.31 -2.46 -20.11
N GLY A 167 12.16 -2.97 -19.23
CA GLY A 167 11.87 -3.25 -17.83
C GLY A 167 12.08 -2.08 -16.90
N VAL A 168 11.56 -2.25 -15.68
CA VAL A 168 11.84 -1.35 -14.56
C VAL A 168 13.25 -1.66 -14.04
N THR A 169 14.12 -0.65 -14.00
CA THR A 169 15.49 -0.84 -13.49
C THR A 169 15.49 -1.01 -11.98
N LEU A 170 16.58 -1.57 -11.41
CA LEU A 170 16.71 -1.69 -9.95
C LEU A 170 16.60 -0.33 -9.23
N ALA A 171 17.15 0.73 -9.83
CA ALA A 171 17.07 2.08 -9.27
C ALA A 171 15.63 2.62 -9.22
N GLU A 172 14.82 2.34 -10.25
CA GLU A 172 13.40 2.69 -10.25
C GLU A 172 12.60 1.79 -9.32
N ALA A 173 12.94 0.51 -9.25
CA ALA A 173 12.31 -0.45 -8.34
C ALA A 173 12.50 -0.04 -6.88
N ILE A 174 13.66 0.52 -6.52
CA ILE A 174 13.87 1.13 -5.19
C ILE A 174 12.92 2.29 -4.98
N GLY A 175 12.82 3.23 -5.93
CA GLY A 175 11.92 4.39 -5.81
C GLY A 175 10.44 3.99 -5.71
N VAL A 176 10.02 3.02 -6.52
CA VAL A 176 8.69 2.40 -6.46
C VAL A 176 8.50 1.69 -5.12
N GLY A 177 9.51 0.99 -4.62
CA GLY A 177 9.45 0.30 -3.35
C GLY A 177 9.30 1.24 -2.16
N VAL A 178 9.96 2.40 -2.21
CA VAL A 178 9.75 3.46 -1.22
C VAL A 178 8.33 3.99 -1.32
N LEU A 179 7.82 4.31 -2.52
CA LEU A 179 6.42 4.77 -2.68
C LEU A 179 5.40 3.72 -2.23
N ALA A 180 5.65 2.44 -2.48
CA ALA A 180 4.82 1.33 -2.03
C ALA A 180 4.86 1.12 -0.50
N GLY A 181 5.79 1.79 0.19
CA GLY A 181 5.78 1.93 1.65
C GLY A 181 4.59 2.73 2.16
N ALA A 182 3.95 3.56 1.32
CA ALA A 182 2.76 4.28 1.72
C ALA A 182 1.57 3.33 1.88
N ALA A 183 1.05 3.22 3.10
CA ALA A 183 -0.32 2.75 3.30
C ALA A 183 -1.05 3.67 4.25
N MET A 184 -2.38 3.56 4.21
CA MET A 184 -3.29 4.11 5.18
C MET A 184 -4.51 3.19 5.27
N THR A 185 -5.33 3.18 4.24
CA THR A 185 -6.70 2.63 4.29
C THR A 185 -6.76 1.15 4.70
N VAL A 186 -6.19 0.26 3.89
CA VAL A 186 -6.25 -1.19 4.14
C VAL A 186 -5.52 -1.57 5.42
N SER A 187 -4.36 -0.96 5.70
CA SER A 187 -3.61 -1.20 6.94
C SER A 187 -4.40 -0.82 8.18
N LEU A 188 -5.15 0.29 8.14
CA LEU A 188 -5.98 0.74 9.26
C LEU A 188 -7.19 -0.18 9.47
N VAL A 189 -7.84 -0.64 8.39
CA VAL A 189 -8.95 -1.61 8.48
C VAL A 189 -8.46 -2.93 9.08
N ILE A 190 -7.30 -3.43 8.66
CA ILE A 190 -6.69 -4.63 9.28
C ILE A 190 -6.40 -4.36 10.76
N GLY A 191 -5.89 -3.17 11.08
CA GLY A 191 -5.64 -2.72 12.45
C GLY A 191 -6.89 -2.75 13.34
N GLU A 192 -8.03 -2.26 12.86
CA GLU A 192 -9.29 -2.23 13.61
C GLU A 192 -9.78 -3.62 14.04
N ILE A 193 -9.47 -4.65 13.24
CA ILE A 193 -9.87 -6.03 13.51
C ILE A 193 -8.77 -6.78 14.29
N ALA A 194 -7.50 -6.45 14.08
CA ALA A 194 -6.37 -7.14 14.67
C ALA A 194 -5.98 -6.62 16.05
N ALA A 195 -6.13 -5.32 16.31
CA ALA A 195 -5.71 -4.67 17.55
C ALA A 195 -6.51 -5.17 18.75
N GLN A 196 -5.82 -5.37 19.86
CA GLN A 196 -6.43 -5.87 21.11
C GLN A 196 -6.71 -4.75 22.11
N SER A 197 -6.14 -3.56 21.89
CA SER A 197 -6.34 -2.39 22.75
C SER A 197 -6.39 -1.08 21.94
N PRO A 198 -7.03 -0.02 22.47
CA PRO A 198 -6.99 1.30 21.85
C PRO A 198 -5.56 1.84 21.66
N GLY A 199 -4.65 1.56 22.61
CA GLY A 199 -3.26 1.99 22.53
C GLY A 199 -2.49 1.35 21.36
N GLU A 200 -2.75 0.06 21.08
CA GLU A 200 -2.20 -0.62 19.90
C GLU A 200 -2.68 0.02 18.59
N MET A 201 -3.95 0.40 18.53
CA MET A 201 -4.53 1.05 17.36
C MET A 201 -3.90 2.44 17.12
N ASP A 202 -3.67 3.21 18.19
CA ASP A 202 -3.03 4.53 18.09
C ASP A 202 -1.56 4.46 17.67
N GLN A 203 -0.82 3.43 18.13
CA GLN A 203 0.54 3.15 17.68
C GLN A 203 0.56 2.77 16.19
N LEU A 204 -0.37 1.91 15.75
CA LEU A 204 -0.52 1.53 14.35
C LEU A 204 -0.84 2.74 13.47
N ARG A 205 -1.82 3.56 13.85
CA ARG A 205 -2.17 4.81 13.15
C ARG A 205 -0.94 5.70 12.97
N SER A 206 -0.19 5.90 14.04
CA SER A 206 1.01 6.75 14.04
C SER A 206 2.08 6.18 13.11
N GLY A 207 2.37 4.88 13.21
CA GLY A 207 3.41 4.23 12.41
C GLY A 207 3.07 4.22 10.92
N VAL A 208 1.83 3.87 10.58
CA VAL A 208 1.35 3.83 9.19
C VAL A 208 1.31 5.25 8.60
N PHE A 209 0.80 6.24 9.33
CA PHE A 209 0.74 7.63 8.88
C PHE A 209 2.13 8.24 8.65
N LEU A 210 3.06 8.07 9.60
CA LEU A 210 4.45 8.52 9.46
C LEU A 210 5.13 7.83 8.28
N SER A 211 4.93 6.52 8.13
CA SER A 211 5.47 5.78 6.99
C SER A 211 4.94 6.30 5.65
N ALA A 212 3.66 6.69 5.56
CA ALA A 212 3.07 7.22 4.35
C ALA A 212 3.70 8.56 3.94
N ILE A 213 3.85 9.48 4.88
CA ILE A 213 4.49 10.77 4.63
C ILE A 213 5.94 10.57 4.17
N ILE A 214 6.72 9.78 4.92
CA ILE A 214 8.14 9.53 4.63
C ILE A 214 8.30 8.83 3.27
N SER A 215 7.47 7.81 3.00
CA SER A 215 7.47 7.05 1.75
C SER A 215 7.17 7.94 0.54
N VAL A 216 6.13 8.78 0.64
CA VAL A 216 5.77 9.70 -0.45
C VAL A 216 6.89 10.70 -0.71
N ILE A 217 7.45 11.31 0.33
CA ILE A 217 8.52 12.30 0.17
C ILE A 217 9.76 11.65 -0.43
N LEU A 218 10.29 10.60 0.21
CA LEU A 218 11.54 9.96 -0.22
C LEU A 218 11.40 9.30 -1.59
N GLY A 219 10.30 8.58 -1.84
CA GLY A 219 10.06 7.91 -3.10
C GLY A 219 9.89 8.89 -4.26
N SER A 220 9.15 9.98 -4.04
CA SER A 220 8.97 11.03 -5.05
C SER A 220 10.29 11.75 -5.35
N VAL A 221 11.07 12.11 -4.33
CA VAL A 221 12.38 12.75 -4.52
C VAL A 221 13.33 11.82 -5.28
N TRP A 222 13.43 10.56 -4.89
CA TRP A 222 14.28 9.58 -5.55
C TRP A 222 13.95 9.41 -7.04
N LEU A 223 12.66 9.21 -7.36
CA LEU A 223 12.22 9.05 -8.73
C LEU A 223 12.34 10.35 -9.55
N ARG A 224 12.14 11.52 -8.95
CA ARG A 224 12.39 12.82 -9.62
C ARG A 224 13.85 12.96 -10.04
N LEU A 225 14.79 12.61 -9.16
CA LEU A 225 16.22 12.71 -9.44
C LEU A 225 16.64 11.75 -10.56
N ARG A 226 16.06 10.55 -10.61
CA ARG A 226 16.39 9.54 -11.62
C ARG A 226 15.65 9.70 -12.95
N GLY A 227 14.42 10.24 -12.94
CA GLY A 227 13.66 10.55 -14.15
C GLY A 227 14.30 11.65 -15.00
N ARG A 228 15.02 12.59 -14.37
CA ARG A 228 15.78 13.64 -15.08
C ARG A 228 16.96 13.08 -15.89
N VAL A 229 17.56 11.97 -15.44
CA VAL A 229 18.72 11.35 -16.11
C VAL A 229 18.32 10.70 -17.44
N HIS A 230 17.13 10.10 -17.52
CA HIS A 230 16.64 9.45 -18.75
C HIS A 230 15.99 10.42 -19.74
N ALA A 231 15.68 11.66 -19.34
CA ALA A 231 15.15 12.68 -20.25
C ALA A 231 16.25 13.43 -21.02
N SER A 232 17.52 13.23 -20.65
CA SER A 232 18.71 13.83 -21.26
C SER A 232 19.51 12.87 -22.16
N GLU A 233 19.05 11.62 -22.31
CA GLU A 233 19.55 10.63 -23.28
C GLU A 233 18.58 10.52 -24.46
#